data_AF-X0RSG4-F1
#
_entry.id   AF-X0RSG4-F1
#
_cell.length_a   1.000
_cell.length_b   1.000
_cell.length_c   1.000
_cell.angle_alpha   90.00
_cell.angle_beta   90.00
_cell.angle_gamma   90.00
#
_symmetry.space_group_name_H-M   'P 1'
#
loop_
_entity.id
_entity.type
_entity.pdbx_description
1 polymer ?
#
loop_
_entity_poly.entity_id
_entity_poly.type
_entity_poly.pdbx_seq_one_letter_code
_entity_poly.pdbx_strand_id
1 'polypeptide(L)'
;MTKTDLVTTDIKTDPAATDIQVHRFIVEGFSNADILEYLDKNGITIEDAKRSFENALNKFIKASKMPKSVMHGWCLEAYRDLYRRLLETGDYTGALRAVKEISSLADVMPKPKKVGKEKTDTKEKKKDMDNYYDSIGLKGE
;
A
#
# COMPACT_ATOMS: atom_id res chain seq x y z
N MET A 1 13.92 19.62 -23.85
CA MET A 1 13.12 18.38 -23.65
C MET A 1 14.08 17.26 -23.31
N THR A 2 14.06 16.75 -22.07
CA THR A 2 14.46 15.37 -21.74
C THR A 2 13.89 15.00 -20.37
N LYS A 3 12.67 14.47 -20.38
CA LYS A 3 12.14 13.56 -19.36
C LYS A 3 11.26 12.59 -20.13
N THR A 4 11.89 11.47 -20.48
CA THR A 4 11.33 10.15 -20.83
C THR A 4 10.26 10.14 -21.92
N ASP A 5 10.53 9.41 -23.00
CA ASP A 5 9.60 9.12 -24.07
C ASP A 5 8.19 8.85 -23.53
N LEU A 6 7.29 9.76 -23.86
CA LEU A 6 5.87 9.69 -23.54
C LEU A 6 5.35 8.39 -24.13
N VAL A 7 5.11 7.39 -23.28
CA VAL A 7 4.56 6.10 -23.69
C VAL A 7 3.27 6.36 -24.46
N THR A 8 3.35 6.15 -25.78
CA THR A 8 2.29 6.38 -26.77
C THR A 8 1.27 5.25 -26.71
N THR A 9 0.51 5.17 -25.63
CA THR A 9 -0.80 4.52 -25.69
C THR A 9 -1.76 5.47 -26.39
N ASP A 10 -2.59 5.00 -27.32
CA ASP A 10 -3.60 5.82 -28.03
C ASP A 10 -4.66 6.35 -27.06
N ILE A 11 -4.33 7.45 -26.39
CA ILE A 11 -5.15 8.09 -25.36
C ILE A 11 -6.42 8.73 -25.93
N LYS A 12 -6.42 9.05 -27.23
CA LYS A 12 -7.52 9.73 -27.92
C LYS A 12 -8.85 9.00 -27.82
N THR A 13 -8.82 7.68 -27.71
CA THR A 13 -10.03 6.84 -27.79
C THR A 13 -10.50 6.28 -26.46
N ASP A 14 -9.71 6.40 -25.38
CA ASP A 14 -10.06 5.84 -24.07
C ASP A 14 -9.97 6.89 -22.95
N PRO A 15 -11.13 7.34 -22.40
CA PRO A 15 -11.19 8.18 -21.22
C PRO A 15 -10.43 7.61 -20.02
N ALA A 16 -10.45 6.29 -19.82
CA ALA A 16 -9.78 5.65 -18.69
C ALA A 16 -8.25 5.70 -18.84
N ALA A 17 -7.73 5.49 -20.05
CA ALA A 17 -6.31 5.68 -20.36
C ALA A 17 -5.87 7.13 -20.10
N THR A 18 -6.70 8.12 -20.46
CA THR A 18 -6.43 9.55 -20.20
C THR A 18 -6.30 9.82 -18.70
N ASP A 19 -7.22 9.29 -17.89
CA ASP A 19 -7.19 9.45 -16.43
C ASP A 19 -5.95 8.81 -15.78
N ILE A 20 -5.51 7.65 -16.30
CA ILE A 20 -4.29 6.99 -15.84
C ILE A 20 -3.07 7.82 -16.21
N GLN A 21 -3.03 8.37 -17.43
CA GLN A 21 -1.91 9.17 -17.92
C GLN A 21 -1.77 10.50 -17.15
N VAL A 22 -2.88 11.22 -16.91
CA VAL A 22 -2.86 12.47 -16.12
C VAL A 22 -2.40 12.19 -14.68
N HIS A 23 -2.92 11.14 -14.05
CA HIS A 23 -2.45 10.74 -12.72
C HIS A 23 -0.94 10.45 -12.71
N ARG A 24 -0.43 9.74 -13.72
CA ARG A 24 1.00 9.44 -13.86
C ARG A 24 1.83 10.72 -13.99
N PHE A 25 1.42 11.68 -14.81
CA PHE A 25 2.15 12.95 -14.95
C PHE A 25 2.23 13.74 -13.65
N ILE A 26 1.16 13.75 -12.86
CA ILE A 26 1.16 14.39 -11.55
C ILE A 26 2.20 13.72 -10.63
N VAL A 27 2.28 12.38 -10.61
CA VAL A 27 3.27 11.64 -9.82
C VAL A 27 4.71 11.89 -10.30
N GLU A 28 4.93 12.03 -11.61
CA GLU A 28 6.24 12.28 -12.21
C GLU A 28 6.70 13.76 -12.10
N GLY A 29 5.83 14.63 -11.56
CA GLY A 29 6.10 16.03 -11.26
C GLY A 29 6.02 16.96 -12.47
N PHE A 30 5.23 16.61 -13.49
CA PHE A 30 4.93 17.52 -14.59
C PHE A 30 4.08 18.70 -14.11
N SER A 31 4.28 19.88 -14.70
CA SER A 31 3.45 21.03 -14.37
C SER A 31 2.06 20.91 -15.00
N ASN A 32 1.07 21.62 -14.46
CA ASN A 32 -0.26 21.66 -15.07
C ASN A 32 -0.23 22.18 -16.51
N ALA A 33 0.69 23.10 -16.82
CA ALA A 33 0.86 23.63 -18.18
C ALA A 33 1.36 22.54 -19.15
N ASP A 34 2.36 21.76 -18.74
CA ASP A 34 2.90 20.66 -19.57
C ASP A 34 1.82 19.60 -19.86
N ILE A 35 1.01 19.27 -18.84
CA ILE A 35 -0.06 18.29 -18.96
C ILE A 35 -1.14 18.81 -19.91
N LEU A 36 -1.56 20.07 -19.77
CA LEU A 36 -2.57 20.66 -20.65
C LEU A 36 -2.07 20.76 -22.09
N GLU A 37 -0.82 21.16 -22.30
CA GLU A 37 -0.21 21.19 -23.64
C GLU A 37 -0.18 19.80 -24.27
N TYR A 38 0.14 18.77 -23.48
CA TYR A 38 0.11 17.39 -23.96
C TYR A 38 -1.31 16.93 -24.33
N LEU A 39 -2.30 17.21 -23.48
CA LEU A 39 -3.69 16.83 -23.74
C LEU A 39 -4.26 17.54 -24.98
N ASP A 40 -3.95 18.82 -25.15
CA ASP A 40 -4.33 19.63 -26.32
C ASP A 40 -3.70 19.08 -27.61
N LYS A 41 -2.40 18.76 -27.60
CA LYS A 41 -1.71 18.09 -28.73
C LYS A 41 -2.35 16.74 -29.09
N ASN A 42 -2.93 16.06 -28.11
CA ASN A 42 -3.66 14.81 -28.30
C ASN A 42 -5.15 15.01 -28.56
N GLY A 43 -5.61 16.23 -28.86
CA GLY A 43 -7.00 16.51 -29.25
C GLY A 43 -8.03 16.20 -28.15
N ILE A 44 -7.61 16.19 -26.89
CA ILE A 44 -8.49 16.01 -25.74
C ILE A 44 -9.19 17.34 -25.45
N THR A 45 -10.51 17.30 -25.27
CA THR A 45 -11.29 18.50 -24.97
C THR A 45 -10.94 19.06 -23.58
N ILE A 46 -11.22 20.34 -23.36
CA ILE A 46 -10.99 20.98 -22.05
C ILE A 46 -11.85 20.32 -20.96
N GLU A 47 -13.07 19.92 -21.29
CA GLU A 47 -14.00 19.23 -20.41
C GLU A 47 -13.45 17.85 -20.00
N ASP A 48 -12.94 17.08 -20.96
CA ASP A 48 -12.31 15.79 -20.71
C ASP A 48 -11.04 15.92 -19.87
N ALA A 49 -10.21 16.93 -20.17
CA ALA A 49 -9.00 17.22 -19.40
C ALA A 49 -9.36 17.51 -17.93
N LYS A 50 -10.35 18.38 -17.68
CA LYS A 50 -10.85 18.70 -16.33
C LYS A 50 -11.31 17.44 -15.60
N ARG A 51 -12.14 16.62 -16.25
CA ARG A 51 -12.60 15.33 -15.69
C ARG A 51 -11.41 14.44 -15.31
N SER A 52 -10.39 14.34 -16.18
CA SER A 52 -9.22 13.50 -15.91
C SER A 52 -8.38 14.03 -14.74
N PHE A 53 -8.24 15.35 -14.60
CA PHE A 53 -7.64 15.96 -13.41
C PHE A 53 -8.43 15.64 -12.14
N GLU A 54 -9.75 15.81 -12.17
CA GLU A 54 -10.62 15.47 -11.02
C GLU A 54 -10.51 14.00 -10.63
N ASN A 55 -10.51 13.09 -11.61
CA ASN A 55 -10.36 11.65 -11.38
C ASN A 55 -8.97 11.31 -10.81
N ALA A 56 -7.91 11.95 -11.30
CA ALA A 56 -6.57 11.79 -10.73
C ALA A 56 -6.50 12.29 -9.27
N LEU A 57 -7.05 13.47 -8.98
CA LEU A 57 -7.12 14.01 -7.61
C LEU A 57 -7.94 13.12 -6.67
N ASN A 58 -9.07 12.59 -7.15
CA ASN A 58 -9.89 11.66 -6.38
C ASN A 58 -9.15 10.37 -6.01
N LYS A 59 -8.21 9.89 -6.86
CA LYS A 59 -7.35 8.75 -6.50
C LYS A 59 -6.43 9.10 -5.32
N PHE A 60 -5.82 10.28 -5.32
CA PHE A 60 -5.00 10.73 -4.18
C PHE A 60 -5.82 10.91 -2.90
N ILE A 61 -7.03 11.48 -3.00
CA ILE A 61 -7.94 11.62 -1.84
C ILE A 61 -8.35 10.25 -1.29
N LYS A 62 -8.61 9.27 -2.16
CA LYS A 62 -8.90 7.90 -1.72
C LYS A 62 -7.69 7.26 -1.04
N ALA A 63 -6.50 7.43 -1.61
CA ALA A 63 -5.25 6.93 -1.02
C ALA A 63 -4.96 7.59 0.34
N SER A 64 -5.23 8.90 0.49
CA SER A 64 -4.99 9.63 1.74
C SER A 64 -5.94 9.24 2.87
N LYS A 65 -7.08 8.60 2.55
CA LYS A 65 -8.04 8.09 3.54
C LYS A 65 -7.67 6.72 4.09
N MET A 66 -6.57 6.12 3.63
CA MET A 66 -6.11 4.82 4.10
C MET A 66 -5.84 4.85 5.62
N PRO A 67 -6.26 3.82 6.39
CA PRO A 67 -6.00 3.78 7.82
C PRO A 67 -4.49 3.86 8.11
N LYS A 68 -4.11 4.65 9.13
CA LYS A 68 -2.70 4.84 9.51
C LYS A 68 -1.96 3.52 9.73
N SER A 69 -2.62 2.51 10.29
CA SER A 69 -2.04 1.17 10.49
C SER A 69 -1.66 0.48 9.19
N VAL A 70 -2.49 0.60 8.14
CA VAL A 70 -2.21 0.04 6.82
C VAL A 70 -1.05 0.79 6.17
N MET A 71 -1.05 2.13 6.24
CA MET A 71 0.06 2.95 5.75
C MET A 71 1.38 2.60 6.46
N HIS A 72 1.37 2.39 7.77
CA HIS A 72 2.57 1.95 8.51
C HIS A 72 3.07 0.58 8.06
N GLY A 73 2.17 -0.40 7.90
CA GLY A 73 2.52 -1.73 7.39
C GLY A 73 3.13 -1.65 5.99
N TRP A 74 2.54 -0.84 5.10
CA TRP A 74 3.07 -0.61 3.76
C TRP A 74 4.46 0.04 3.78
N CYS A 75 4.67 1.07 4.62
CA CYS A 75 5.99 1.70 4.78
C CYS A 75 7.05 0.71 5.27
N LEU A 76 6.70 -0.17 6.22
CA LEU A 76 7.61 -1.20 6.72
C LEU A 76 8.06 -2.16 5.60
N GLU A 77 7.12 -2.64 4.78
CA GLU A 77 7.45 -3.49 3.62
C GLU A 77 8.27 -2.74 2.57
N ALA A 78 7.94 -1.48 2.29
CA ALA A 78 8.70 -0.66 1.36
C ALA A 78 10.16 -0.45 1.81
N TYR A 79 10.39 -0.16 3.09
CA TYR A 79 11.76 -0.04 3.62
C TYR A 79 12.51 -1.37 3.64
N ARG A 80 11.83 -2.51 3.82
CA ARG A 80 12.44 -3.84 3.70
C ARG A 80 12.92 -4.13 2.28
N ASP A 81 12.11 -3.83 1.27
CA ASP A 81 12.53 -4.00 -0.13
C ASP A 81 13.67 -3.03 -0.49
N LEU A 82 13.61 -1.78 -0.02
CA LEU A 82 14.68 -0.81 -0.19
C LEU A 82 16.00 -1.30 0.42
N TYR A 83 15.97 -1.80 1.67
CA TYR A 83 17.13 -2.38 2.33
C TYR A 83 17.75 -3.50 1.49
N ARG A 84 16.94 -4.43 0.98
CA ARG A 84 17.42 -5.54 0.14
C ARG A 84 18.13 -5.03 -1.12
N ARG A 85 17.53 -4.07 -1.83
CA ARG A 85 18.14 -3.48 -3.03
C ARG A 85 19.45 -2.75 -2.73
N LEU A 86 19.52 -2.04 -1.60
CA LEU A 86 20.75 -1.34 -1.19
C LEU A 86 21.87 -2.31 -0.82
N LEU A 87 21.54 -3.47 -0.23
CA LEU A 87 22.52 -4.54 -0.04
C LEU A 87 23.02 -5.13 -1.36
N GLU A 88 22.12 -5.35 -2.32
CA GLU A 88 22.47 -5.88 -3.65
C GLU A 88 23.41 -4.94 -4.41
N THR A 89 23.28 -3.61 -4.24
CA THR A 89 24.16 -2.61 -4.86
C THR A 89 25.43 -2.31 -4.04
N GLY A 90 25.55 -2.84 -2.82
CA GLY A 90 26.66 -2.57 -1.91
C GLY A 90 26.59 -1.20 -1.19
N ASP A 91 25.45 -0.50 -1.25
CA ASP A 91 25.24 0.73 -0.47
C ASP A 91 24.86 0.41 0.98
N TYR A 92 25.86 0.03 1.77
CA TYR A 92 25.68 -0.32 3.18
C TYR A 92 25.25 0.88 4.04
N THR A 93 25.64 2.10 3.67
CA THR A 93 25.24 3.31 4.41
C THR A 93 23.75 3.58 4.24
N GLY A 94 23.25 3.45 3.01
CA GLY A 94 21.82 3.50 2.72
C GLY A 94 21.07 2.37 3.44
N ALA A 95 21.60 1.15 3.42
CA ALA A 95 20.99 0.00 4.08
C ALA A 95 20.81 0.22 5.60
N LEU A 96 21.85 0.74 6.28
CA LEU A 96 21.76 1.08 7.70
C LEU A 96 20.69 2.15 8.00
N ARG A 97 20.55 3.15 7.12
CA ARG A 97 19.48 4.15 7.24
C ARG A 97 18.10 3.52 7.09
N ALA A 98 17.90 2.64 6.12
CA ALA A 98 16.63 1.93 5.96
C ALA A 98 16.26 1.11 7.21
N VAL A 99 17.22 0.41 7.83
CA VAL A 99 17.01 -0.32 9.09
C VAL A 99 16.61 0.62 10.24
N LYS A 100 17.25 1.80 10.33
CA LYS A 100 16.88 2.81 11.34
C LYS A 100 15.44 3.30 11.17
N GLU A 101 15.01 3.53 9.94
CA GLU A 101 13.63 3.92 9.64
C GLU A 101 12.64 2.80 9.99
N ILE A 102 12.96 1.54 9.70
CA ILE A 102 12.15 0.37 10.11
C ILE A 102 11.98 0.33 11.63
N SER A 103 13.07 0.49 12.39
CA SER A 103 13.02 0.51 13.86
C SER A 103 12.13 1.65 14.36
N SER A 104 12.29 2.84 13.79
CA SER A 104 11.54 4.03 14.18
C SER A 104 10.04 3.86 13.91
N LEU A 105 9.67 3.24 12.78
CA LEU A 105 8.28 2.92 12.46
C LEU A 105 7.70 1.84 13.38
N ALA A 106 8.51 0.85 13.78
CA ALA A 106 8.09 -0.20 14.68
C ALA A 106 7.78 0.32 16.09
N ASP A 107 8.55 1.30 16.58
CA ASP A 107 8.37 1.91 17.91
C ASP A 107 7.08 2.75 18.01
N VAL A 108 6.63 3.35 16.90
CA VAL A 108 5.41 4.17 16.85
C VAL A 108 4.14 3.31 16.75
N MET A 109 4.27 1.99 16.56
CA MET A 109 3.08 1.14 16.45
C MET A 109 2.32 1.09 17.78
N PRO A 110 1.00 1.38 17.77
CA PRO A 110 0.19 1.24 18.97
C PRO A 110 0.27 -0.22 19.42
N LYS A 111 0.67 -0.44 20.68
CA LYS A 111 0.71 -1.77 21.28
C LYS A 111 -0.62 -2.47 20.97
N PRO A 112 -0.61 -3.72 20.48
CA PRO A 112 -1.86 -4.43 20.20
C PRO A 112 -2.71 -4.32 21.44
N LYS A 113 -3.90 -3.70 21.32
CA LYS A 113 -4.87 -3.70 22.40
C LYS A 113 -4.99 -5.15 22.79
N LYS A 114 -4.68 -5.47 24.05
CA LYS A 114 -4.91 -6.81 24.59
C LYS A 114 -6.37 -7.09 24.25
N VAL A 115 -6.61 -7.94 23.24
CA VAL A 115 -7.93 -8.48 22.97
C VAL A 115 -8.29 -9.07 24.31
N GLY A 116 -9.21 -8.41 25.02
CA GLY A 116 -9.56 -8.77 26.37
C GLY A 116 -9.78 -10.26 26.33
N LYS A 117 -9.02 -11.01 27.15
CA LYS A 117 -9.08 -12.46 27.22
C LYS A 117 -10.55 -12.82 27.08
N GLU A 118 -10.95 -13.29 25.92
CA GLU A 118 -12.25 -13.89 25.76
C GLU A 118 -12.16 -15.00 26.79
N LYS A 119 -12.97 -14.86 27.85
CA LYS A 119 -13.09 -15.90 28.87
C LYS A 119 -13.69 -17.08 28.13
N THR A 120 -12.85 -17.81 27.43
CA THR A 120 -13.13 -19.16 27.02
C THR A 120 -13.21 -19.90 28.33
N ASP A 121 -14.45 -20.09 28.79
CA ASP A 121 -14.78 -20.86 29.98
C ASP A 121 -14.09 -22.21 29.86
N THR A 122 -12.91 -22.29 30.47
CA THR A 122 -12.03 -23.46 30.42
C THR A 122 -12.62 -24.63 31.22
N LYS A 123 -13.79 -24.44 31.83
CA LYS A 123 -14.51 -25.45 32.60
C LYS A 123 -15.35 -26.38 31.73
N GLU A 124 -15.81 -25.97 30.54
CA GLU A 124 -16.60 -26.85 29.67
C GLU A 124 -15.72 -27.83 28.88
N LYS A 125 -14.61 -27.35 28.29
CA LYS A 125 -13.72 -28.22 27.49
C LYS A 125 -13.01 -29.33 28.27
N LYS A 126 -12.86 -29.21 29.60
CA LYS A 126 -12.24 -30.26 30.41
C LYS A 126 -13.17 -31.47 30.57
N LYS A 127 -14.49 -31.22 30.70
CA LYS A 127 -15.49 -32.27 30.83
C LYS A 127 -15.66 -33.08 29.53
N ASP A 128 -15.50 -32.41 28.39
CA ASP A 128 -15.57 -33.08 27.07
C ASP A 128 -14.33 -33.92 26.77
N MET A 129 -13.13 -33.49 27.19
CA MET A 129 -11.90 -34.28 27.07
C MET A 129 -11.90 -35.50 27.99
N ASP A 130 -12.37 -35.35 29.24
CA ASP A 130 -12.45 -36.46 30.19
C ASP A 130 -13.45 -37.54 29.71
N ASN A 131 -14.57 -37.13 29.09
CA ASN A 131 -15.53 -38.05 28.45
C ASN A 131 -14.95 -38.77 27.21
N TYR A 132 -14.10 -38.09 26.44
CA TYR A 132 -13.46 -38.68 25.26
C TYR A 132 -12.51 -39.82 25.65
N TYR A 133 -11.66 -39.65 26.67
CA TYR A 133 -10.76 -40.70 27.14
C TYR A 133 -11.48 -41.89 27.79
N ASP A 134 -12.60 -41.66 28.47
CA ASP A 134 -13.46 -42.75 28.97
C ASP A 134 -14.11 -43.54 27.82
N SER A 135 -14.52 -42.88 26.73
CA SER A 135 -15.13 -43.55 25.58
C SER A 135 -14.18 -44.42 24.75
N ILE A 136 -12.87 -44.19 24.85
CA ILE A 136 -11.84 -44.92 24.10
C ILE A 136 -10.99 -45.87 24.98
N GLY A 137 -11.38 -46.07 26.25
CA GLY A 137 -10.79 -47.08 27.13
C GLY A 137 -9.34 -46.82 27.55
N LEU A 138 -8.88 -45.56 27.50
CA LEU A 138 -7.51 -45.17 27.85
C LEU A 138 -7.50 -44.35 29.14
N LYS A 139 -7.79 -44.99 30.27
CA LYS A 139 -7.33 -44.48 31.58
C LYS A 139 -6.18 -45.38 32.05
N GLY A 140 -5.01 -44.76 32.19
CA GLY A 140 -3.82 -45.42 32.72
C GLY A 140 -4.03 -45.88 34.16
N GLU A 141 -3.52 -47.07 34.44
CA GLU A 141 -3.26 -47.61 35.78
C GLU A 141 -2.32 -46.72 36.60
#